data_AF-A0A534BZU8-F1
#
_entry.id   AF-A0A534BZU8-F1
#
_cell.length_a   1.000
_cell.length_b   1.000
_cell.length_c   1.000
_cell.angle_alpha   90.00
_cell.angle_beta   90.00
_cell.angle_gamma   90.00
#
_symmetry.space_group_name_H-M   'P 1'
#
loop_
_entity.id
_entity.type
_entity.pdbx_description
1 polymer ?
#
loop_
_entity_poly.entity_id
_entity_poly.type
_entity_poly.pdbx_seq_one_letter_code
_entity_poly.pdbx_strand_id
1 'polypeptide(L)'
;MHRTFLHRRQRARRGGGARLHPLQRRAGRGAARRSFRRPHLARAPGGRDRVHELKLRAVPEVSQAVKVCWVFDVISPFSYLAFPRLVELPSHVQLECLPVLLAGLLKHFGQAGPAEIPSKRRFTYRFVIWRARSMGIPMRMPPAHPFNPLSALRLIIAAGGDRRAAGTVLDAVFRDGRDVSDPAVIADLAPLLGVT
;
A
#
# COMPACT_ATOMS: atom_id res chain seq x y z
N MET A 1 39.53 20.74 48.56
CA MET A 1 40.35 20.14 47.48
C MET A 1 39.51 20.13 46.20
N HIS A 2 39.35 21.24 45.46
CA HIS A 2 40.25 21.80 44.42
C HIS A 2 40.71 20.82 43.33
N ARG A 3 40.07 20.86 42.15
CA ARG A 3 40.66 21.07 40.80
C ARG A 3 39.57 20.83 39.72
N THR A 4 39.05 21.85 39.02
CA THR A 4 39.60 22.66 37.90
C THR A 4 39.11 22.16 36.53
N PHE A 5 38.35 23.03 35.85
CA PHE A 5 37.90 23.00 34.46
C PHE A 5 39.05 22.97 33.44
N LEU A 6 38.80 22.40 32.25
CA LEU A 6 39.36 22.96 31.00
C LEU A 6 38.49 22.61 29.77
N HIS A 7 37.87 23.66 29.23
CA HIS A 7 37.29 23.73 27.89
C HIS A 7 38.37 23.60 26.81
N ARG A 8 38.03 22.97 25.67
CA ARG A 8 38.65 23.32 24.39
C ARG A 8 37.63 23.32 23.25
N ARG A 9 37.30 24.52 22.78
CA ARG A 9 36.64 24.81 21.49
C ARG A 9 37.68 24.85 20.38
N GLN A 10 37.39 24.28 19.20
CA GLN A 10 37.89 24.73 17.88
C GLN A 10 36.79 24.43 16.85
N ARG A 11 36.02 25.45 16.43
CA ARG A 11 36.17 26.32 15.24
C ARG A 11 35.94 25.62 13.89
N ALA A 12 34.83 26.04 13.28
CA ALA A 12 34.40 25.80 11.92
C ALA A 12 35.38 26.33 10.87
N ARG A 13 35.47 25.62 9.74
CA ARG A 13 35.98 26.15 8.46
C ARG A 13 34.82 26.27 7.47
N ARG A 14 34.61 27.50 7.00
CA ARG A 14 33.81 27.89 5.84
C ARG A 14 34.65 27.72 4.57
N GLY A 15 34.03 27.34 3.46
CA GLY A 15 34.60 27.34 2.11
C GLY A 15 33.97 26.22 1.27
N GLY A 16 33.45 26.42 0.07
CA GLY A 16 33.30 27.60 -0.76
C GLY A 16 32.15 27.38 -1.75
N GLY A 17 31.60 28.47 -2.28
CA GLY A 17 30.54 28.44 -3.27
C GLY A 17 31.02 27.94 -4.63
N ALA A 18 30.24 27.07 -5.25
CA ALA A 18 30.32 26.79 -6.67
C ALA A 18 29.01 27.27 -7.33
N ARG A 19 29.17 28.18 -8.30
CA ARG A 19 28.12 28.92 -8.98
C ARG A 19 27.38 28.01 -9.97
N LEU A 20 26.07 28.22 -10.07
CA LEU A 20 25.18 27.57 -11.04
C LEU A 20 25.48 28.09 -12.45
N HIS A 21 25.70 27.18 -13.40
CA HIS A 21 25.77 27.50 -14.84
C HIS A 21 24.36 27.41 -15.46
N PRO A 22 23.92 28.38 -16.29
CA PRO A 22 22.58 28.37 -16.88
C PRO A 22 22.41 27.33 -17.99
N LEU A 23 21.21 26.73 -18.03
CA LEU A 23 20.71 25.86 -19.09
C LEU A 23 20.57 26.63 -20.41
N GLN A 24 21.32 26.24 -21.43
CA GLN A 24 21.07 26.66 -22.82
C GLN A 24 20.00 25.76 -23.45
N ARG A 25 18.84 26.37 -23.74
CA ARG A 25 17.80 25.82 -24.63
C ARG A 25 18.33 25.80 -26.07
N ARG A 26 18.36 24.62 -26.70
CA ARG A 26 18.44 24.50 -28.16
C ARG A 26 17.05 24.32 -28.75
N ALA A 27 16.67 25.30 -29.56
CA ALA A 27 15.53 25.26 -30.46
C ALA A 27 15.94 24.66 -31.82
N GLY A 28 14.98 24.00 -32.48
CA GLY A 28 15.06 23.57 -33.87
C GLY A 28 14.65 22.10 -34.03
N ARG A 29 13.93 21.66 -35.05
CA ARG A 29 13.37 22.28 -36.28
C ARG A 29 12.30 21.31 -36.80
N GLY A 30 11.30 21.83 -37.50
CA GLY A 30 10.70 21.15 -38.67
C GLY A 30 9.55 20.16 -38.42
N ALA A 31 8.35 20.66 -38.17
CA ALA A 31 7.11 19.90 -38.37
C ALA A 31 6.76 19.86 -39.87
N ALA A 32 7.09 18.75 -40.55
CA ALA A 32 6.67 18.52 -41.92
C ALA A 32 5.22 18.00 -41.94
N ARG A 33 4.28 18.88 -42.31
CA ARG A 33 2.88 18.53 -42.58
C ARG A 33 2.83 17.73 -43.89
N ARG A 34 2.69 16.41 -43.81
CA ARG A 34 2.35 15.57 -44.97
C ARG A 34 0.83 15.45 -45.07
N SER A 35 0.27 16.03 -46.13
CA SER A 35 -1.12 15.89 -46.53
C SER A 35 -1.39 14.44 -46.94
N PHE A 36 -2.17 13.72 -46.14
CA PHE A 36 -2.68 12.39 -46.53
C PHE A 36 -3.87 12.55 -47.47
N ARG A 37 -3.66 12.29 -48.77
CA ARG A 37 -4.75 12.00 -49.71
C ARG A 37 -5.30 10.61 -49.39
N ARG A 38 -6.61 10.52 -49.12
CA ARG A 38 -7.32 9.25 -48.96
C ARG A 38 -7.43 8.54 -50.32
N PRO A 39 -7.02 7.28 -50.46
CA PRO A 39 -7.39 6.49 -51.63
C PRO A 39 -8.85 6.04 -51.52
N HIS A 40 -9.59 6.18 -52.63
CA HIS A 40 -10.94 5.63 -52.80
C HIS A 40 -10.89 4.10 -52.79
N LEU A 41 -11.64 3.47 -51.88
CA LEU A 41 -11.87 2.03 -51.90
C LEU A 41 -12.88 1.68 -53.01
N ALA A 42 -12.44 0.90 -54.00
CA ALA A 42 -13.33 0.21 -54.92
C ALA A 42 -14.06 -0.92 -54.19
N ARG A 43 -15.38 -1.01 -54.38
CA ARG A 43 -16.26 -2.01 -53.78
C ARG A 43 -16.19 -3.31 -54.59
N ALA A 44 -15.72 -4.40 -53.99
CA ALA A 44 -15.77 -5.74 -54.57
C ALA A 44 -17.16 -6.37 -54.38
N PRO A 45 -17.71 -7.12 -55.36
CA PRO A 45 -19.00 -7.77 -55.23
C PRO A 45 -18.89 -9.17 -54.60
N GLY A 46 -19.84 -9.47 -53.71
CA GLY A 46 -20.46 -10.79 -53.53
C GLY A 46 -19.58 -11.97 -53.09
N GLY A 47 -19.47 -12.20 -51.78
CA GLY A 47 -18.89 -13.41 -51.20
C GLY A 47 -19.69 -13.90 -50.00
N ARG A 48 -20.66 -14.79 -50.28
CA ARG A 48 -21.46 -15.69 -49.42
C ARG A 48 -21.27 -15.58 -47.89
N ASP A 49 -22.38 -15.30 -47.21
CA ASP A 49 -22.62 -15.42 -45.77
C ASP A 49 -22.13 -16.75 -45.19
N ARG A 50 -20.96 -16.71 -44.52
CA ARG A 50 -20.44 -17.80 -43.67
C ARG A 50 -19.76 -17.26 -42.43
N VAL A 51 -20.39 -16.30 -41.77
CA VAL A 51 -20.13 -16.05 -40.33
C VAL A 51 -21.36 -16.49 -39.56
N HIS A 52 -21.59 -17.80 -39.62
CA HIS A 52 -22.29 -18.52 -38.56
C HIS A 52 -21.72 -18.04 -37.22
N GLU A 53 -22.56 -17.37 -36.45
CA GLU A 53 -22.88 -17.86 -35.11
C GLU A 53 -21.63 -18.26 -34.30
N LEU A 54 -20.74 -17.29 -34.07
CA LEU A 54 -19.91 -17.34 -32.87
C LEU A 54 -20.90 -17.24 -31.71
N LYS A 55 -21.37 -18.42 -31.25
CA LYS A 55 -22.02 -18.61 -29.96
C LYS A 55 -21.32 -17.68 -28.98
N LEU A 56 -22.07 -16.74 -28.40
CA LEU A 56 -21.69 -16.10 -27.16
C LEU A 56 -21.23 -17.23 -26.27
N ARG A 57 -19.92 -17.37 -26.06
CA ARG A 57 -19.40 -18.28 -25.06
C ARG A 57 -19.97 -17.72 -23.78
N ALA A 58 -20.99 -18.39 -23.26
CA ALA A 58 -21.50 -18.13 -21.93
C ALA A 58 -20.26 -17.98 -21.04
N VAL A 59 -20.17 -16.84 -20.35
CA VAL A 59 -19.19 -16.67 -19.28
C VAL A 59 -19.37 -17.91 -18.41
N PRO A 60 -18.32 -18.73 -18.19
CA PRO A 60 -18.49 -19.96 -17.45
C PRO A 60 -19.16 -19.60 -16.13
N GLU A 61 -20.34 -20.15 -15.92
CA GLU A 61 -21.09 -20.02 -14.69
C GLU A 61 -20.19 -20.62 -13.61
N VAL A 62 -19.50 -19.77 -12.84
CA VAL A 62 -18.55 -20.23 -11.82
C VAL A 62 -19.38 -20.86 -10.71
N SER A 63 -19.59 -22.17 -10.82
CA SER A 63 -20.54 -22.93 -10.00
C SER A 63 -19.98 -23.33 -8.63
N GLN A 64 -18.71 -23.03 -8.36
CA GLN A 64 -18.04 -23.41 -7.11
C GLN A 64 -17.43 -22.20 -6.41
N ALA A 65 -17.72 -22.07 -5.12
CA ALA A 65 -17.10 -21.07 -4.28
C ALA A 65 -15.60 -21.36 -4.13
N VAL A 66 -14.77 -20.33 -4.34
CA VAL A 66 -13.31 -20.42 -4.20
C VAL A 66 -12.90 -19.80 -2.87
N LYS A 67 -12.18 -20.54 -2.03
CA LYS A 67 -11.61 -20.01 -0.78
C LYS A 67 -10.30 -19.29 -1.04
N VAL A 68 -10.17 -18.07 -0.52
CA VAL A 68 -8.94 -17.26 -0.60
C VAL A 68 -8.58 -16.76 0.77
N CYS A 69 -7.33 -16.98 1.18
CA CYS A 69 -6.80 -16.44 2.43
C CYS A 69 -6.06 -15.13 2.15
N TRP A 70 -6.52 -14.04 2.75
CA TRP A 70 -5.79 -12.78 2.79
C TRP A 70 -4.93 -12.72 4.04
N VAL A 71 -3.62 -12.94 3.84
CA VAL A 71 -2.61 -12.95 4.89
C VAL A 71 -2.11 -11.53 5.14
N PHE A 72 -2.19 -11.05 6.39
CA PHE A 72 -1.86 -9.67 6.70
C PHE A 72 -1.31 -9.47 8.11
N ASP A 73 -0.60 -8.37 8.33
CA ASP A 73 -0.25 -7.86 9.66
C ASP A 73 -0.74 -6.41 9.75
N VAL A 74 -1.38 -6.04 10.86
CA VAL A 74 -1.86 -4.68 11.13
C VAL A 74 -0.73 -3.67 11.29
N ILE A 75 0.51 -4.11 11.47
CA ILE A 75 1.68 -3.23 11.40
C ILE A 75 1.93 -2.74 9.97
N SER A 76 1.44 -3.44 8.95
CA SER A 76 1.78 -3.13 7.56
C SER A 76 0.88 -2.04 6.99
N PRO A 77 1.41 -0.86 6.62
CA PRO A 77 0.61 0.15 5.93
C PRO A 77 0.12 -0.33 4.56
N PHE A 78 0.77 -1.35 3.96
CA PHE A 78 0.29 -1.94 2.71
C PHE A 78 -0.93 -2.84 2.92
N SER A 79 -1.03 -3.50 4.08
CA SER A 79 -2.25 -4.24 4.45
C SER A 79 -3.44 -3.28 4.57
N TYR A 80 -3.23 -2.08 5.12
CA TYR A 80 -4.26 -1.04 5.14
C TYR A 80 -4.67 -0.57 3.75
N LEU A 81 -3.70 -0.28 2.87
CA LEU A 81 -4.00 0.14 1.50
C LEU A 81 -4.71 -0.94 0.67
N ALA A 82 -4.43 -2.22 0.95
CA ALA A 82 -5.06 -3.34 0.25
C ALA A 82 -6.48 -3.62 0.77
N PHE A 83 -6.75 -3.38 2.05
CA PHE A 83 -7.99 -3.79 2.72
C PHE A 83 -9.29 -3.30 2.04
N PRO A 84 -9.44 -2.02 1.65
CA PRO A 84 -10.65 -1.56 0.96
C PRO A 84 -10.90 -2.30 -0.35
N ARG A 85 -9.84 -2.71 -1.06
CA ARG A 85 -9.94 -3.39 -2.36
C ARG A 85 -10.41 -4.82 -2.26
N LEU A 86 -10.46 -5.40 -1.06
CA LEU A 86 -11.01 -6.75 -0.86
C LEU A 86 -12.50 -6.84 -1.21
N VAL A 87 -13.22 -5.71 -1.29
CA VAL A 87 -14.59 -5.65 -1.82
C VAL A 87 -14.66 -5.93 -3.33
N GLU A 88 -13.55 -5.76 -4.06
CA GLU A 88 -13.49 -5.98 -5.51
C GLU A 88 -13.41 -7.48 -5.86
N LEU A 89 -13.24 -8.36 -4.86
CA LEU A 89 -13.23 -9.80 -5.09
C LEU A 89 -14.60 -10.27 -5.60
N PRO A 90 -14.65 -11.19 -6.57
CA PRO A 90 -15.91 -11.73 -7.08
C PRO A 90 -16.77 -12.37 -5.99
N SER A 91 -18.09 -12.39 -6.17
CA SER A 91 -19.04 -12.95 -5.19
C SER A 91 -18.85 -14.44 -4.91
N HIS A 92 -18.25 -15.19 -5.83
CA HIS A 92 -17.92 -16.61 -5.62
C HIS A 92 -16.64 -16.80 -4.78
N VAL A 93 -15.94 -15.73 -4.38
CA VAL A 93 -14.77 -15.82 -3.51
C VAL A 93 -15.19 -15.75 -2.05
N GLN A 94 -14.88 -16.81 -1.31
CA GLN A 94 -14.96 -16.85 0.15
C GLN A 94 -13.63 -16.38 0.72
N LEU A 95 -13.61 -15.15 1.23
CA LEU A 95 -12.41 -14.52 1.79
C LEU A 95 -12.25 -14.87 3.28
N GLU A 96 -11.10 -15.44 3.62
CA GLU A 96 -10.64 -15.61 5.00
C GLU A 96 -9.60 -14.54 5.32
N CYS A 97 -9.75 -13.81 6.43
CA CYS A 97 -8.75 -12.83 6.88
C CYS A 97 -7.80 -13.51 7.86
N LEU A 98 -6.55 -13.75 7.45
CA LEU A 98 -5.57 -14.49 8.24
C LEU A 98 -4.51 -13.52 8.82
N PRO A 99 -4.68 -13.05 10.07
CA PRO A 99 -3.67 -12.22 10.73
C PRO A 99 -2.41 -13.04 11.03
N VAL A 100 -1.24 -12.50 10.67
CA VAL A 100 0.07 -13.08 10.94
C VAL A 100 1.01 -12.04 11.53
N LEU A 101 2.04 -12.51 12.25
CA LEU A 101 3.08 -11.63 12.79
C LEU A 101 4.22 -11.48 11.78
N LEU A 102 4.33 -10.32 11.13
CA LEU A 102 5.35 -9.99 10.15
C LEU A 102 6.77 -10.12 10.73
N ALA A 103 6.97 -9.71 11.98
CA ALA A 103 8.25 -9.88 12.67
C ALA A 103 8.69 -11.35 12.77
N GLY A 104 7.73 -12.27 12.92
CA GLY A 104 7.99 -13.72 12.91
C GLY A 104 8.45 -14.21 11.55
N LEU A 105 7.81 -13.75 10.46
CA LEU A 105 8.22 -14.06 9.09
C LEU A 105 9.61 -13.51 8.77
N LEU A 106 9.86 -12.25 9.11
CA LEU A 106 11.17 -11.61 8.92
C LEU A 106 12.29 -12.37 9.65
N LYS A 107 12.06 -12.75 10.91
CA LYS A 107 12.99 -13.57 11.69
C LYS A 107 13.25 -14.92 11.03
N HIS A 108 12.20 -15.61 10.60
CA HIS A 108 12.31 -16.93 9.95
C HIS A 108 13.21 -16.87 8.71
N PHE A 109 13.09 -15.81 7.90
CA PHE A 109 13.87 -15.63 6.67
C PHE A 109 15.17 -14.81 6.85
N GLY A 110 15.54 -14.44 8.08
CA GLY A 110 16.74 -13.63 8.35
C GLY A 110 16.73 -12.23 7.70
N GLN A 111 15.55 -11.63 7.56
CA GLN A 111 15.35 -10.34 6.90
C GLN A 111 15.14 -9.24 7.94
N ALA A 112 15.74 -8.06 7.72
CA ALA A 112 15.36 -6.86 8.47
C ALA A 112 14.06 -6.29 7.89
N GLY A 113 13.18 -5.78 8.75
CA GLY A 113 11.96 -5.11 8.30
C GLY A 113 12.27 -3.88 7.45
N PRO A 114 11.47 -3.54 6.43
CA PRO A 114 11.68 -2.32 5.64
C PRO A 114 11.66 -1.05 6.50
N ALA A 115 10.84 -1.06 7.55
CA ALA A 115 10.77 0.01 8.53
C ALA A 115 11.98 0.02 9.48
N GLU A 116 12.87 -0.95 9.50
CA GLU A 116 14.09 -0.88 10.33
C GLU A 116 15.24 -0.19 9.60
N ILE A 117 15.24 -0.22 8.27
CA ILE A 117 16.26 0.40 7.43
C ILE A 117 15.90 1.88 7.18
N PRO A 118 16.66 2.88 7.67
CA PRO A 118 16.22 4.28 7.66
C PRO A 118 15.82 4.86 6.30
N SER A 119 16.55 4.50 5.23
CA SER A 119 16.24 4.94 3.86
C SER A 119 14.94 4.31 3.35
N LYS A 120 14.76 2.99 3.54
CA LYS A 120 13.55 2.27 3.16
C LYS A 120 12.35 2.74 3.97
N ARG A 121 12.49 2.91 5.30
CA ARG A 121 11.47 3.49 6.19
C ARG A 121 10.94 4.81 5.63
N ARG A 122 11.84 5.76 5.36
CA ARG A 122 11.47 7.09 4.85
C ARG A 122 10.76 7.02 3.52
N PHE A 123 11.23 6.17 2.60
CA PHE A 123 10.58 5.94 1.33
C PHE A 123 9.19 5.34 1.52
N THR A 124 9.07 4.24 2.28
CA THR A 124 7.81 3.54 2.55
C THR A 124 6.77 4.51 3.11
N TYR A 125 7.10 5.31 4.12
CA TYR A 125 6.13 6.21 4.74
C TYR A 125 5.63 7.27 3.75
N ARG A 126 6.54 7.88 2.97
CA ARG A 126 6.15 8.85 1.94
C ARG A 126 5.30 8.21 0.85
N PHE A 127 5.67 7.00 0.43
CA PHE A 127 4.98 6.25 -0.60
C PHE A 127 3.56 5.89 -0.16
N VAL A 128 3.37 5.31 1.02
CA VAL A 128 2.04 4.87 1.46
C VAL A 128 1.09 6.04 1.69
N ILE A 129 1.57 7.16 2.22
CA ILE A 129 0.77 8.39 2.35
C ILE A 129 0.38 8.95 0.98
N TRP A 130 1.33 9.05 0.05
CA TRP A 130 1.03 9.48 -1.33
C TRP A 130 0.03 8.54 -2.00
N ARG A 131 0.21 7.23 -1.83
CA ARG A 131 -0.65 6.22 -2.44
C ARG A 131 -2.07 6.27 -1.85
N ALA A 132 -2.21 6.36 -0.53
CA ALA A 132 -3.50 6.54 0.15
C ALA A 132 -4.26 7.73 -0.43
N ARG A 133 -3.59 8.89 -0.56
CA ARG A 133 -4.17 10.10 -1.17
C ARG A 133 -4.62 9.86 -2.61
N SER A 134 -3.81 9.20 -3.43
CA SER A 134 -4.18 8.89 -4.82
C SER A 134 -5.36 7.92 -4.95
N MET A 135 -5.63 7.14 -3.90
CA MET A 135 -6.75 6.19 -3.82
C MET A 135 -7.96 6.77 -3.08
N GLY A 136 -7.89 8.01 -2.57
CA GLY A 136 -8.94 8.60 -1.74
C GLY A 136 -9.10 7.93 -0.36
N ILE A 137 -8.10 7.20 0.13
CA ILE A 137 -8.12 6.53 1.43
C ILE A 137 -7.61 7.51 2.51
N PRO A 138 -8.41 7.84 3.54
CA PRO A 138 -7.92 8.59 4.69
C PRO A 138 -6.81 7.80 5.39
N MET A 139 -5.65 8.41 5.60
CA MET A 139 -4.54 7.73 6.25
C MET A 139 -3.72 8.68 7.13
N ARG A 140 -3.55 8.27 8.39
CA ARG A 140 -2.70 8.85 9.41
C ARG A 140 -1.74 7.78 9.92
N MET A 141 -0.45 8.10 10.00
CA MET A 141 0.51 7.19 10.62
C MET A 141 0.27 7.14 12.15
N PRO A 142 0.37 5.96 12.79
CA PRO A 142 0.28 5.86 14.24
C PRO A 142 1.43 6.61 14.94
N PRO A 143 1.32 6.89 16.25
CA PRO A 143 2.31 7.69 16.99
C PRO A 143 3.71 7.09 16.97
N ALA A 144 3.80 5.75 16.93
CA ALA A 144 5.03 4.99 16.75
C ALA A 144 4.88 3.97 15.63
N HIS A 145 5.90 3.85 14.77
CA HIS A 145 5.98 2.78 13.77
C HIS A 145 7.47 2.45 13.48
N PRO A 146 7.89 1.17 13.55
CA PRO A 146 7.09 -0.01 13.90
C PRO A 146 6.63 0.00 15.37
N PHE A 147 5.52 -0.70 15.65
CA PHE A 147 4.95 -0.93 16.99
C PHE A 147 4.77 -2.45 17.21
N ASN A 148 4.42 -2.89 18.42
CA ASN A 148 4.10 -4.30 18.67
C ASN A 148 2.64 -4.60 18.28
N PRO A 149 2.35 -5.39 17.24
CA PRO A 149 0.99 -5.64 16.78
C PRO A 149 0.31 -6.83 17.48
N LEU A 150 1.00 -7.53 18.38
CA LEU A 150 0.59 -8.86 18.83
C LEU A 150 -0.79 -8.88 19.51
N SER A 151 -1.07 -7.91 20.39
CA SER A 151 -2.38 -7.81 21.05
C SER A 151 -3.50 -7.50 20.04
N ALA A 152 -3.22 -6.64 19.07
CA ALA A 152 -4.16 -6.28 18.01
C ALA A 152 -4.46 -7.47 17.07
N LEU A 153 -3.44 -8.23 16.68
CA LEU A 153 -3.60 -9.45 15.88
C LEU A 153 -4.41 -10.51 16.64
N ARG A 154 -4.12 -10.72 17.94
CA ARG A 154 -4.87 -11.65 18.79
C ARG A 154 -6.32 -11.21 18.98
N LEU A 155 -6.59 -9.92 19.09
CA LEU A 155 -7.94 -9.39 19.17
C LEU A 155 -8.74 -9.72 17.90
N ILE A 156 -8.12 -9.59 16.71
CA ILE A 156 -8.78 -9.97 15.45
C ILE A 156 -9.15 -11.46 15.45
N ILE A 157 -8.26 -12.32 15.93
CA ILE A 157 -8.50 -13.77 16.04
C ILE A 157 -9.65 -14.04 17.03
N ALA A 158 -9.61 -13.42 18.22
CA ALA A 158 -10.65 -13.57 19.23
C ALA A 158 -12.03 -13.10 18.74
N ALA A 159 -12.06 -12.09 17.87
CA ALA A 159 -13.27 -11.58 17.22
C ALA A 159 -13.75 -12.42 16.01
N GLY A 160 -13.15 -13.60 15.78
CA GLY A 160 -13.56 -14.52 14.71
C GLY A 160 -12.79 -14.39 13.39
N GLY A 161 -11.81 -13.48 13.29
CA GLY A 161 -10.91 -13.42 12.12
C GLY A 161 -11.60 -13.00 10.82
N ASP A 162 -12.64 -12.15 10.89
CA ASP A 162 -13.38 -11.70 9.72
C ASP A 162 -12.94 -10.31 9.23
N ARG A 163 -13.58 -9.86 8.15
CA ARG A 163 -13.32 -8.53 7.56
C ARG A 163 -13.65 -7.39 8.52
N ARG A 164 -14.66 -7.56 9.38
CA ARG A 164 -15.08 -6.53 10.34
C ARG A 164 -14.02 -6.33 11.42
N ALA A 165 -13.51 -7.43 11.98
CA ALA A 165 -12.44 -7.44 12.96
C ALA A 165 -11.16 -6.83 12.37
N ALA A 166 -10.72 -7.31 11.20
CA ALA A 166 -9.54 -6.78 10.52
C ALA A 166 -9.67 -5.28 10.21
N GLY A 167 -10.81 -4.86 9.64
CA GLY A 167 -11.08 -3.48 9.29
C GLY A 167 -11.10 -2.53 10.48
N THR A 168 -11.74 -2.93 11.58
CA THR A 168 -11.84 -2.12 12.80
C THR A 168 -10.44 -1.81 13.38
N VAL A 169 -9.58 -2.83 13.46
CA VAL A 169 -8.22 -2.64 13.98
C VAL A 169 -7.36 -1.85 13.00
N LEU A 170 -7.46 -2.15 11.70
CA LEU A 170 -6.72 -1.43 10.65
C LEU A 170 -7.10 0.06 10.59
N ASP A 171 -8.38 0.39 10.72
CA ASP A 171 -8.85 1.77 10.79
C ASP A 171 -8.37 2.45 12.08
N ALA A 172 -8.42 1.77 13.23
CA ALA A 172 -7.87 2.32 14.47
C ALA A 172 -6.38 2.70 14.31
N VAL A 173 -5.57 1.85 13.65
CA VAL A 173 -4.15 2.14 13.41
C VAL A 173 -3.95 3.26 12.39
N PHE A 174 -4.55 3.14 11.20
CA PHE A 174 -4.15 3.95 10.04
C PHE A 174 -5.16 4.98 9.60
N ARG A 175 -6.43 4.89 9.99
CA ARG A 175 -7.40 5.99 9.79
C ARG A 175 -7.29 6.98 10.94
N ASP A 176 -7.37 6.46 12.15
CA ASP A 176 -7.51 7.26 13.37
C ASP A 176 -6.14 7.61 13.98
N GLY A 177 -5.10 6.84 13.64
CA GLY A 177 -3.74 7.04 14.16
C GLY A 177 -3.62 6.69 15.64
N ARG A 178 -4.32 5.65 16.10
CA ARG A 178 -4.26 5.16 17.48
C ARG A 178 -3.07 4.21 17.66
N ASP A 179 -2.54 4.18 18.89
CA ASP A 179 -1.48 3.24 19.26
C ASP A 179 -2.08 1.92 19.77
N VAL A 180 -2.16 0.92 18.90
CA VAL A 180 -2.69 -0.40 19.28
C VAL A 180 -1.71 -1.26 20.08
N SER A 181 -0.52 -0.74 20.41
CA SER A 181 0.37 -1.36 21.40
C SER A 181 0.01 -0.96 22.83
N ASP A 182 -0.80 0.09 23.00
CA ASP A 182 -1.39 0.49 24.28
C ASP A 182 -2.54 -0.46 24.65
N PRO A 183 -2.48 -1.15 25.80
CA PRO A 183 -3.57 -2.00 26.29
C PRO A 183 -4.92 -1.27 26.41
N ALA A 184 -4.94 0.03 26.69
CA ALA A 184 -6.18 0.80 26.78
C ALA A 184 -6.88 0.89 25.41
N VAL A 185 -6.11 1.07 24.32
CA VAL A 185 -6.66 1.06 22.96
C VAL A 185 -7.24 -0.30 22.62
N ILE A 186 -6.59 -1.40 23.02
CA ILE A 186 -7.11 -2.76 22.83
C ILE A 186 -8.41 -2.97 23.62
N ALA A 187 -8.45 -2.51 24.87
CA ALA A 187 -9.65 -2.59 25.71
C ALA A 187 -10.83 -1.81 25.13
N ASP A 188 -10.59 -0.67 24.49
CA ASP A 188 -11.65 0.10 23.81
C ASP A 188 -12.19 -0.61 22.55
N LEU A 189 -11.33 -1.32 21.82
CA LEU A 189 -11.70 -2.01 20.57
C LEU A 189 -12.42 -3.33 20.83
N ALA A 190 -12.13 -4.02 21.93
CA ALA A 190 -12.65 -5.36 22.21
C ALA A 190 -14.20 -5.42 22.26
N PRO A 191 -14.90 -4.52 22.98
CA PRO A 191 -16.37 -4.49 23.01
C PRO A 191 -16.98 -4.20 21.63
N LEU A 192 -16.34 -3.35 20.82
CA LEU A 192 -16.79 -3.09 19.44
C LEU A 192 -16.75 -4.37 18.60
N LEU A 193 -15.86 -5.30 18.93
CA LEU A 193 -15.69 -6.57 18.24
C LEU A 193 -16.43 -7.74 18.90
N GLY A 194 -17.19 -7.51 19.97
CA GLY A 194 -17.90 -8.57 20.69
C GLY A 194 -16.96 -9.48 21.50
N VAL A 195 -15.75 -9.01 21.82
CA VAL A 195 -14.79 -9.70 22.69
C VAL A 195 -14.89 -9.08 24.08
N THR A 196 -15.19 -9.90 25.08
CA THR A 196 -15.41 -9.50 26.49
C THR A 196 -14.29 -9.94 27.39
#